data_AF-A0A6I1W4G5-F1
#
_entry.id   AF-A0A6I1W4G5-F1
#
_cell.length_a   1.000
_cell.length_b   1.000
_cell.length_c   1.000
_cell.angle_alpha   90.00
_cell.angle_beta   90.00
_cell.angle_gamma   90.00
#
_symmetry.space_group_name_H-M   'P 1'
#
loop_
_entity.id
_entity.type
_entity.pdbx_description
1 polymer ?
#
loop_
_entity_poly.entity_id
_entity_poly.type
_entity_poly.pdbx_seq_one_letter_code
_entity_poly.pdbx_strand_id
1 'polypeptide(L)'
;TTFIYKLIIMGFIGEAKMRELTEAGALDGDPLLSTILLFVLFAFFAKFWTHSGQTLGMQVWGVRVQNADGSAISLWQALLRFMVSIGSWLCLGLG
;
A
#
# COMPACT_ATOMS: atom_id res chain seq x y z
N THR A 1 0.91 3.72 -12.25
CA THR A 1 1.65 4.40 -11.17
C THR A 1 3.12 4.54 -11.49
N THR A 2 3.85 3.45 -11.76
CA THR A 2 5.29 3.46 -12.07
C THR A 2 5.67 4.33 -13.27
N PHE A 3 4.89 4.32 -14.35
CA PHE A 3 5.14 5.17 -15.52
C PHE A 3 5.07 6.67 -15.18
N ILE A 4 4.00 7.09 -14.49
CA ILE A 4 3.82 8.49 -14.04
C ILE A 4 4.95 8.89 -13.08
N TYR A 5 5.30 8.02 -12.14
CA TYR A 5 6.42 8.24 -11.23
C TYR A 5 7.74 8.49 -11.98
N LYS A 6 8.04 7.66 -13.00
CA LYS A 6 9.24 7.84 -13.83
C LYS A 6 9.22 9.14 -14.64
N LEU A 7 8.05 9.55 -15.16
CA LEU A 7 7.91 10.84 -15.86
C LEU A 7 8.14 12.04 -14.93
N ILE A 8 7.63 11.98 -13.70
CA ILE A 8 7.84 13.04 -12.70
C ILE A 8 9.32 13.15 -12.36
N ILE A 9 9.98 12.03 -12.04
CA ILE A 9 11.42 12.03 -11.71
C ILE A 9 12.26 12.50 -12.88
N MET A 10 11.93 12.08 -14.10
CA MET A 10 12.60 12.54 -15.32
C MET A 10 12.53 14.06 -15.47
N GLY A 11 11.40 14.68 -15.10
CA GLY A 11 11.25 16.14 -15.09
C GLY A 11 12.13 16.87 -14.07
N PHE A 12 12.48 16.23 -12.94
CA PHE A 12 13.31 16.83 -11.89
C PHE A 12 14.82 16.55 -12.05
N ILE A 13 15.18 15.35 -12.48
CA ILE A 13 16.58 14.85 -12.51
C ILE A 13 17.21 14.97 -13.91
N GLY A 14 16.39 15.05 -14.95
CA GLY A 14 16.83 15.12 -16.35
C GLY A 14 17.12 13.75 -16.98
N GLU A 15 17.00 13.67 -18.30
CA GLU A 15 17.07 12.39 -19.04
C GLU A 15 18.44 11.69 -18.94
N ALA A 16 19.54 12.46 -18.93
CA ALA A 16 20.89 11.92 -18.93
C ALA A 16 21.19 11.10 -17.65
N LYS A 17 20.78 11.63 -16.49
CA LYS A 17 21.00 10.96 -15.20
C LYS A 17 20.01 9.81 -14.99
N MET A 18 18.81 9.87 -15.56
CA MET A 18 17.87 8.75 -15.56
C MET A 18 18.37 7.57 -16.40
N ARG A 19 19.00 7.82 -17.55
CA ARG A 19 19.64 6.76 -18.35
C ARG A 19 20.77 6.08 -17.59
N GLU A 20 21.64 6.86 -16.96
CA GLU A 20 22.73 6.34 -16.12
C GLU A 20 22.20 5.47 -14.97
N LEU A 21 21.15 5.93 -14.24
CA LEU A 21 20.54 5.16 -13.16
C LEU A 21 19.80 3.90 -13.66
N THR A 22 19.26 3.93 -14.88
CA THR A 22 18.61 2.77 -15.51
C THR A 22 19.65 1.74 -15.95
N GLU A 23 20.74 2.19 -16.57
CA GLU A 23 21.85 1.33 -17.02
C GLU A 23 22.62 0.73 -15.84
N ALA A 24 22.73 1.46 -14.72
CA ALA A 24 23.29 0.98 -13.48
C ALA A 24 22.38 -0.01 -12.71
N GLY A 25 21.16 -0.28 -13.21
CA GLY A 25 20.17 -1.12 -12.53
C GLY A 25 19.60 -0.53 -11.23
N ALA A 26 19.91 0.73 -10.91
CA ALA A 26 19.53 1.39 -9.67
C ALA A 26 18.00 1.66 -9.55
N LEU A 27 17.27 1.52 -10.65
CA LEU A 27 15.80 1.64 -10.68
C LEU A 27 15.07 0.31 -10.44
N ASP A 28 15.78 -0.83 -10.43
CA ASP A 28 15.21 -2.12 -10.10
C ASP A 28 15.10 -2.25 -8.58
N GLY A 29 13.86 -2.21 -8.07
CA GLY A 29 13.60 -2.24 -6.63
C GLY A 29 13.77 -0.89 -5.93
N ASP A 30 13.48 0.22 -6.62
CA ASP A 30 13.55 1.57 -6.04
C ASP A 30 12.81 1.66 -4.69
N PRO A 31 13.53 1.95 -3.57
CA PRO A 31 12.93 2.05 -2.25
C PRO A 31 11.87 3.15 -2.14
N LEU A 32 11.99 4.24 -2.91
CA LEU A 32 11.05 5.34 -2.88
C LEU A 32 9.70 4.93 -3.49
N LEU A 33 9.73 4.32 -4.68
CA LEU A 33 8.53 3.80 -5.32
C LEU A 33 7.84 2.75 -4.44
N SER A 34 8.62 1.84 -3.86
CA SER A 34 8.11 0.78 -2.97
C SER A 34 7.42 1.37 -1.73
N THR A 35 8.01 2.40 -1.13
CA THR A 35 7.42 3.12 0.01
C THR A 35 6.13 3.84 -0.38
N ILE A 36 6.10 4.51 -1.53
CA ILE A 36 4.88 5.17 -2.03
C ILE A 36 3.77 4.13 -2.23
N LEU A 37 4.07 2.99 -2.85
CA LEU A 37 3.11 1.92 -3.07
C LEU A 37 2.59 1.34 -1.74
N LEU A 38 3.45 1.18 -0.73
CA LEU A 38 3.06 0.74 0.61
C LEU A 38 2.05 1.72 1.24
N PHE A 39 2.31 3.02 1.18
CA PHE A 39 1.40 4.04 1.70
C PHE A 39 0.07 4.09 0.93
N VAL A 40 0.11 3.98 -0.39
CA VAL A 40 -1.10 3.92 -1.22
C VAL A 40 -1.95 2.69 -0.86
N LEU A 41 -1.31 1.54 -0.66
CA LEU A 41 -1.98 0.31 -0.23
C LEU A 41 -2.61 0.47 1.15
N PHE A 42 -1.86 0.99 2.12
CA PHE A 42 -2.39 1.27 3.45
C PHE A 42 -3.57 2.24 3.39
N ALA A 43 -3.45 3.35 2.68
CA ALA A 43 -4.50 4.35 2.54
C ALA A 43 -5.77 3.77 1.92
N PHE A 44 -5.62 2.87 0.92
CA PHE A 44 -6.74 2.12 0.35
C PHE A 44 -7.47 1.33 1.45
N PHE A 45 -6.79 0.40 2.13
CA PHE A 45 -7.43 -0.43 3.16
C PHE A 45 -8.00 0.41 4.31
N ALA A 46 -7.24 1.38 4.82
CA ALA A 46 -7.66 2.26 5.89
C ALA A 46 -8.96 3.01 5.55
N LYS A 47 -9.07 3.57 4.35
CA LYS A 47 -10.28 4.26 3.92
C LYS A 47 -11.50 3.32 3.91
N PHE A 48 -11.36 2.16 3.28
CA PHE A 48 -12.47 1.20 3.15
C PHE A 48 -12.90 0.61 4.50
N TRP A 49 -11.94 0.29 5.38
CA TRP A 49 -12.25 -0.26 6.70
C TRP A 49 -12.82 0.78 7.68
N THR A 50 -12.38 2.03 7.61
CA THR A 50 -12.88 3.09 8.52
C THR A 50 -14.21 3.70 8.08
N HIS A 51 -14.53 3.70 6.77
CA HIS A 51 -15.81 4.27 6.27
C HIS A 51 -16.90 3.22 6.09
N SER A 52 -16.62 2.17 5.32
CA SER A 52 -17.63 1.16 4.96
C SER A 52 -17.48 -0.13 5.77
N GLY A 53 -16.31 -0.35 6.38
CA GLY A 53 -15.95 -1.61 7.04
C GLY A 53 -15.64 -2.75 6.06
N GLN A 54 -15.60 -2.49 4.75
CA GLN A 54 -15.49 -3.53 3.71
C GLN A 54 -14.70 -3.04 2.49
N THR A 55 -13.83 -3.90 1.98
CA THR A 55 -13.26 -3.77 0.63
C THR A 55 -14.08 -4.59 -0.37
N LEU A 56 -13.86 -4.37 -1.68
CA LEU A 56 -14.51 -5.14 -2.75
C LEU A 56 -14.40 -6.66 -2.56
N GLY A 57 -13.20 -7.15 -2.21
CA GLY A 57 -13.02 -8.57 -1.93
C GLY A 57 -13.87 -9.04 -0.76
N MET A 58 -13.91 -8.28 0.35
CA MET A 58 -14.70 -8.63 1.54
C MET A 58 -16.20 -8.63 1.27
N GLN A 59 -16.69 -7.76 0.38
CA GLN A 59 -18.10 -7.71 -0.01
C GLN A 59 -18.56 -9.02 -0.64
N VAL A 60 -17.72 -9.63 -1.49
CA VAL A 60 -18.03 -10.92 -2.14
C VAL A 60 -18.23 -12.03 -1.12
N TRP A 61 -17.47 -12.00 -0.03
CA TRP A 61 -17.55 -13.01 1.05
C TRP A 61 -18.52 -12.62 2.17
N GLY A 62 -19.23 -11.49 2.06
CA GLY A 62 -20.13 -11.00 3.10
C GLY A 62 -19.45 -10.62 4.42
N VAL A 63 -18.14 -10.37 4.41
CA VAL A 63 -17.34 -10.07 5.62
C VAL A 63 -17.33 -8.57 5.86
N ARG A 64 -17.64 -8.12 7.09
CA ARG A 64 -17.52 -6.71 7.52
C ARG A 64 -16.63 -6.59 8.74
N VAL A 65 -15.70 -5.62 8.69
CA VAL A 65 -14.90 -5.23 9.84
C VAL A 65 -15.60 -4.10 10.56
N GLN A 66 -15.93 -4.33 11.83
CA GLN A 66 -16.59 -3.40 12.73
C GLN A 66 -16.19 -3.74 14.17
N ASN A 67 -16.33 -2.78 15.09
CA ASN A 67 -16.21 -3.03 16.52
C ASN A 67 -17.41 -3.86 17.02
N ALA A 68 -17.29 -4.39 18.25
CA ALA A 68 -18.35 -5.22 18.86
C ALA A 68 -19.66 -4.45 19.09
N ASP A 69 -19.59 -3.13 19.23
CA ASP A 69 -20.73 -2.21 19.32
C ASP A 69 -21.34 -1.83 17.96
N GLY A 70 -20.78 -2.34 16.86
CA GLY A 70 -21.22 -2.04 15.50
C GLY A 70 -20.64 -0.75 14.91
N SER A 71 -19.81 -0.01 15.65
CA SER A 71 -19.12 1.18 15.14
C SER A 71 -18.02 0.81 14.15
N ALA A 72 -17.64 1.77 13.29
CA ALA A 72 -16.51 1.60 12.39
C ALA A 72 -15.19 1.57 13.17
N ILE A 73 -14.20 0.84 12.65
CA ILE A 73 -12.89 0.80 13.29
C ILE A 73 -12.16 2.13 13.17
N SER A 74 -11.31 2.46 14.14
CA SER A 74 -10.48 3.65 14.11
C SER A 74 -9.30 3.49 13.15
N LEU A 75 -8.71 4.62 12.74
CA LEU A 75 -7.52 4.62 11.88
C LEU A 75 -6.33 3.88 12.54
N TRP A 76 -6.20 3.98 13.88
CA TRP A 76 -5.18 3.26 14.63
C TRP A 76 -5.38 1.74 14.59
N GLN A 77 -6.63 1.28 14.75
CA GLN A 77 -6.96 -0.13 14.60
C GLN A 77 -6.68 -0.62 13.18
N ALA A 78 -6.96 0.19 12.15
CA ALA A 78 -6.64 -0.15 10.76
C ALA A 78 -5.12 -0.28 10.53
N LEU A 79 -4.31 0.61 11.09
CA LEU A 79 -2.85 0.56 11.02
C LEU A 79 -2.29 -0.72 11.66
N LEU A 80 -2.74 -1.05 12.87
CA LEU A 80 -2.30 -2.27 13.56
C LEU A 80 -2.64 -3.53 12.74
N ARG A 81 -3.86 -3.62 12.20
CA ARG A 81 -4.28 -4.73 11.33
C ARG A 81 -3.41 -4.84 10.09
N PHE A 82 -3.07 -3.71 9.46
CA PHE A 82 -2.21 -3.69 8.29
C PHE A 82 -0.79 -4.19 8.61
N MET A 83 -0.17 -3.70 9.70
CA MET A 83 1.16 -4.14 10.12
C MET A 83 1.19 -5.64 10.48
N VAL A 84 0.17 -6.12 11.19
CA VAL A 84 0.05 -7.55 11.54
C VAL A 84 -0.13 -8.41 10.29
N SER A 85 -0.87 -7.95 9.28
CA SER A 85 -1.01 -8.70 8.02
C SER A 85 0.31 -8.88 7.28
N ILE A 86 1.19 -7.87 7.32
CA ILE A 86 2.54 -7.98 6.74
C ILE A 86 3.35 -9.03 7.52
N GLY A 87 3.28 -9.00 8.86
CA GLY A 87 3.91 -10.01 9.73
C GLY A 87 3.37 -11.42 9.50
N SER A 88 2.06 -11.60 9.34
CA SER A 88 1.42 -12.89 9.03
C SER A 88 1.97 -13.48 7.73
N TRP A 89 2.14 -12.64 6.69
CA TRP A 89 2.74 -13.05 5.43
C TRP A 89 4.18 -13.55 5.57
N LEU A 90 4.98 -12.94 6.46
CA LEU A 90 6.34 -13.40 6.77
C LEU A 90 6.32 -14.78 7.48
N CYS A 91 5.26 -15.10 8.22
CA CYS A 91 5.06 -16.37 8.93
C CYS A 91 4.29 -17.43 8.10
N LEU A 92 4.30 -17.36 6.76
CA LEU A 92 3.56 -18.25 5.85
C LEU A 92 2.02 -18.13 5.89
N GLY A 93 1.48 -16.99 6.33
CA GLY A 93 0.04 -16.71 6.25
C GLY A 93 -0.81 -17.47 7.29
N LEU A 94 -0.22 -17.88 8.41
CA LEU A 94 -0.93 -18.54 9.53
C LEU A 94 -1.73 -17.59 10.42
N GLY A 95 -1.66 -16.27 10.19
CA GLY A 95 -2.37 -15.24 10.94
C GLY A 95 -3.53 -14.63 10.20
#